data_AF-A0A2N5ZU03-F1
#
_entry.id   AF-A0A2N5ZU03-F1
#
_cell.length_a   1.000
_cell.length_b   1.000
_cell.length_c   1.000
_cell.angle_alpha   90.00
_cell.angle_beta   90.00
_cell.angle_gamma   90.00
#
_symmetry.space_group_name_H-M   'P 1'
#
loop_
_entity.id
_entity.type
_entity.pdbx_description
1 polymer ?
#
loop_
_entity_poly.entity_id
_entity_poly.type
_entity_poly.pdbx_seq_one_letter_code
_entity_poly.pdbx_strand_id
1 'polypeptide(L)'
;MKMMKYLVVELLNKIMKLKLLIFVLLLSTPYIINAQSINEKLFGKILLSVEENGEAWYVNPENSRRYYLGRPSDAFEIMRELSLGISNEDFDKYSNTPPERFSGRILLKVEDSGKAYYVNPDDLVFHFLGRPSDAFWVMRNLGLGITKNDLDNIQIYSPTEVFNKNIQHIVAFTSQAPDADWGSSVFQDGCEEASALMAVSWALDDLSQMQNPKNTIVKISAWESERFGEFRDISVEDTTTMIKEYFSYDKIEIHDLKNVEELIALLQEGVVIMPANGQLLGNVYFTPPGPINHMLLVTGYNQEEGIFTTNDPGTKRGKGYRYKKNVLFNSIRDYPTGYHLPNQDPSKKVILVKK
;
A
#
# COMPACT_ATOMS: atom_id res chain seq x y z
N MET A 1 23.14 74.36 46.95
CA MET A 1 24.20 73.72 46.12
C MET A 1 24.55 72.28 46.52
N LYS A 2 24.67 71.93 47.81
CA LYS A 2 24.95 70.55 48.29
C LYS A 2 23.86 69.52 47.92
N MET A 3 22.60 69.91 48.06
CA MET A 3 21.43 69.04 47.78
C MET A 3 21.30 68.67 46.30
N MET A 4 21.64 69.59 45.40
CA MET A 4 21.60 69.37 43.94
C MET A 4 22.69 68.40 43.48
N LYS A 5 23.90 68.46 44.07
CA LYS A 5 24.96 67.47 43.81
C LYS A 5 24.58 66.08 44.29
N TYR A 6 23.88 65.96 45.42
CA TYR A 6 23.42 64.68 45.94
C TYR A 6 22.41 64.01 45.00
N LEU A 7 21.42 64.76 44.52
CA LEU A 7 20.44 64.25 43.55
C LEU A 7 21.07 63.78 42.23
N VAL A 8 22.07 64.50 41.71
CA VAL A 8 22.76 64.13 40.47
C VAL A 8 23.55 62.83 40.64
N VAL A 9 24.24 62.64 41.76
CA VAL A 9 25.00 61.41 42.05
C VAL A 9 24.06 60.21 42.23
N GLU A 10 22.92 60.42 42.88
CA GLU A 10 21.91 59.36 43.07
C GLU A 10 21.28 58.93 41.74
N LEU A 11 21.01 59.90 40.84
CA LEU A 11 20.49 59.64 39.50
C LEU A 11 21.51 58.88 38.63
N LEU A 12 22.79 59.27 38.67
CA LEU A 12 23.86 58.59 37.93
C LEU A 12 24.06 57.15 38.41
N ASN A 13 23.99 56.89 39.72
CA ASN A 13 24.05 55.54 40.27
C ASN A 13 22.85 54.68 39.86
N LYS A 14 21.64 55.25 39.79
CA LYS A 14 20.46 54.54 39.28
C LYS A 14 20.61 54.21 37.80
N ILE A 15 21.10 55.14 36.97
CA ILE A 15 21.35 54.90 35.55
C ILE A 15 22.43 53.82 35.35
N MET A 16 23.50 53.85 36.14
CA MET A 16 24.57 52.87 36.06
C MET A 16 24.11 51.47 36.49
N LYS A 17 23.32 51.36 37.57
CA LYS A 17 22.70 50.10 37.99
C LYS A 17 21.69 49.58 36.96
N LEU A 18 20.92 50.47 36.33
CA LEU A 18 19.97 50.09 35.28
C LEU A 18 20.69 49.58 34.03
N LYS A 19 21.79 50.22 33.61
CA LYS A 19 22.62 49.73 32.51
C LYS A 19 23.27 48.38 32.81
N LEU A 20 23.73 48.18 34.05
CA LEU A 20 24.30 46.90 34.49
C LEU A 20 23.23 45.79 34.49
N LEU A 21 22.01 46.09 34.94
CA LEU A 21 20.89 45.16 34.93
C LEU A 21 20.50 44.74 33.50
N ILE A 22 20.45 45.70 32.57
CA ILE A 22 20.16 45.44 31.15
C ILE A 22 21.27 44.61 30.50
N PHE A 23 22.54 44.89 30.81
CA PHE A 23 23.68 44.14 30.28
C PHE A 23 23.69 42.68 30.78
N VAL A 24 23.36 42.45 32.05
CA VAL A 24 23.23 41.10 32.61
C VAL A 24 22.04 40.35 31.99
N LEU A 25 20.92 41.03 31.73
CA LEU A 25 19.76 40.43 31.05
C LEU A 25 20.10 40.00 29.61
N LEU A 26 20.88 40.81 28.89
CA LEU A 26 21.33 40.52 27.51
C LEU A 26 22.33 39.35 27.45
N LEU A 27 23.11 39.11 28.51
CA LEU A 27 24.02 37.97 28.62
C LEU A 27 23.33 36.68 29.09
N SER A 28 22.12 36.77 29.63
CA SER A 28 21.34 35.61 30.11
C SER A 28 20.38 35.02 29.08
N THR A 29 20.35 35.51 27.84
CA THR A 29 19.56 34.85 26.79
C THR A 29 20.22 33.51 26.45
N PRO A 30 19.58 32.37 26.73
CA PRO A 30 20.15 31.08 26.35
C PRO A 30 20.28 31.08 24.82
N TYR A 31 21.51 30.89 24.34
CA TYR A 31 21.73 30.52 22.95
C TYR A 31 21.06 29.16 22.75
N ILE A 32 19.89 29.14 22.12
CA ILE A 32 19.24 27.90 21.68
C ILE A 32 20.10 27.38 20.53
N ILE A 33 21.07 26.54 20.83
CA ILE A 33 21.72 25.71 19.84
C ILE A 33 20.66 24.68 19.44
N ASN A 34 19.96 24.93 18.34
CA ASN A 34 19.18 23.87 17.68
C ASN A 34 20.19 22.84 17.20
N ALA A 35 20.40 21.79 18.01
CA ALA A 35 21.08 20.61 17.55
C ALA A 35 20.20 20.01 16.44
N GLN A 36 20.68 20.07 15.20
CA GLN A 36 20.04 19.46 14.06
C GLN A 36 19.74 18.00 14.42
N SER A 37 18.47 17.60 14.43
CA SER A 37 18.09 16.25 14.84
C SER A 37 18.80 15.25 13.92
N ILE A 38 19.19 14.07 14.43
CA ILE A 38 19.86 13.05 13.61
C ILE A 38 19.06 12.74 12.34
N ASN A 39 17.73 12.85 12.42
CA ASN A 39 16.78 12.65 11.33
C ASN A 39 16.96 13.66 10.19
N GLU A 40 17.24 14.93 10.47
CA GLU A 40 17.43 15.95 9.43
C GLU A 40 18.69 15.69 8.58
N LYS A 41 19.71 15.03 9.14
CA LYS A 41 20.90 14.62 8.39
C LYS A 41 20.67 13.41 7.48
N LEU A 42 19.56 12.69 7.71
CA LEU A 42 19.19 11.51 6.93
C LEU A 42 18.24 11.86 5.77
N PHE A 43 17.71 13.08 5.73
CA PHE A 43 16.84 13.52 4.64
C PHE A 43 17.55 13.44 3.29
N GLY A 44 16.86 12.86 2.33
CA GLY A 44 17.39 12.65 0.99
C GLY A 44 18.35 11.47 0.86
N LYS A 45 18.69 10.78 1.94
CA LYS A 45 19.61 9.63 1.88
C LYS A 45 18.88 8.35 1.53
N ILE A 46 19.61 7.47 0.86
CA ILE A 46 19.27 6.05 0.76
C ILE A 46 19.93 5.34 1.93
N LEU A 47 19.16 4.55 2.68
CA LEU A 47 19.59 3.86 3.88
C LEU A 47 19.56 2.35 3.65
N LEU A 48 20.51 1.63 4.24
CA LEU A 48 20.61 0.17 4.21
C LEU A 48 20.53 -0.37 5.64
N SER A 49 19.54 -1.20 5.93
CA SER A 49 19.41 -1.87 7.24
C SER A 49 20.52 -2.92 7.37
N VAL A 50 21.57 -2.64 8.14
CA VAL A 50 22.74 -3.53 8.26
C VAL A 50 22.57 -4.63 9.31
N GLU A 51 21.55 -4.52 10.16
CA GLU A 51 21.26 -5.46 11.26
C GLU A 51 20.15 -6.46 10.91
N GLU A 52 19.51 -6.31 9.75
CA GLU A 52 18.40 -7.15 9.30
C GLU A 52 18.76 -7.90 7.99
N ASN A 53 17.93 -7.86 6.95
CA ASN A 53 18.17 -8.58 5.70
C ASN A 53 18.82 -7.70 4.61
N GLY A 54 19.34 -6.52 4.97
CA GLY A 54 19.90 -5.59 3.99
C GLY A 54 18.85 -4.77 3.25
N GLU A 55 17.67 -4.58 3.85
CA GLU A 55 16.58 -3.78 3.28
C GLU A 55 17.02 -2.36 2.95
N ALA A 56 16.65 -1.88 1.76
CA ALA A 56 16.94 -0.52 1.31
C ALA A 56 15.74 0.42 1.52
N TRP A 57 16.03 1.63 1.93
CA TRP A 57 15.04 2.67 2.24
C TRP A 57 15.46 4.01 1.65
N TYR A 58 14.52 4.86 1.25
CA TYR A 58 14.78 6.23 0.84
C TYR A 58 14.06 7.21 1.76
N VAL A 59 14.77 8.16 2.36
CA VAL A 59 14.14 9.19 3.20
C VAL A 59 13.80 10.40 2.36
N ASN A 60 12.52 10.62 2.08
CA ASN A 60 12.11 11.71 1.21
C ASN A 60 12.25 13.06 1.95
N PRO A 61 13.05 14.01 1.42
CA PRO A 61 13.30 15.29 2.07
C PRO A 61 12.06 16.19 2.15
N GLU A 62 11.02 15.95 1.35
CA GLU A 62 9.81 16.78 1.33
C GLU A 62 8.84 16.49 2.47
N ASN A 63 8.78 15.24 2.89
CA ASN A 63 7.81 14.81 3.89
C ASN A 63 8.45 14.13 5.10
N SER A 64 9.78 14.03 5.13
CA SER A 64 10.55 13.46 6.24
C SER A 64 10.25 11.98 6.51
N ARG A 65 9.71 11.24 5.52
CA ARG A 65 9.34 9.83 5.66
C ARG A 65 10.28 8.90 4.93
N ARG A 66 10.50 7.69 5.48
CA ARG A 66 11.26 6.61 4.84
C ARG A 66 10.35 5.76 3.95
N TYR A 67 10.74 5.53 2.72
CA TYR A 67 10.05 4.70 1.74
C TYR A 67 10.80 3.39 1.60
N TYR A 68 10.10 2.26 1.71
CA TYR A 68 10.72 0.96 1.47
C TYR A 68 11.00 0.79 -0.02
N LEU A 69 12.25 0.53 -0.39
CA LEU A 69 12.64 0.43 -1.80
C LEU A 69 12.50 -0.99 -2.37
N GLY A 70 12.34 -2.01 -1.53
CA GLY A 70 12.10 -3.38 -2.00
C GLY A 70 13.16 -3.90 -2.97
N ARG A 71 12.72 -4.53 -4.07
CA ARG A 71 13.61 -5.02 -5.13
C ARG A 71 13.96 -3.88 -6.10
N PRO A 72 14.98 -4.04 -6.97
CA PRO A 72 15.39 -2.99 -7.91
C PRO A 72 14.27 -2.45 -8.81
N SER A 73 13.30 -3.27 -9.20
CA SER A 73 12.11 -2.83 -9.96
C SER A 73 11.18 -1.96 -9.13
N ASP A 74 10.96 -2.33 -7.86
CA ASP A 74 10.05 -1.63 -6.95
C ASP A 74 10.66 -0.25 -6.59
N ALA A 75 11.98 -0.23 -6.32
CA ALA A 75 12.75 0.98 -6.09
C ALA A 75 12.66 1.95 -7.28
N PHE A 76 12.79 1.42 -8.51
CA PHE A 76 12.72 2.22 -9.73
C PHE A 76 11.37 2.93 -9.88
N GLU A 77 10.25 2.23 -9.63
CA GLU A 77 8.91 2.83 -9.70
C GLU A 77 8.68 3.89 -8.61
N ILE A 78 9.00 3.56 -7.36
CA ILE A 78 8.86 4.50 -6.22
C ILE A 78 9.69 5.76 -6.46
N MET A 79 10.93 5.61 -6.91
CA MET A 79 11.80 6.75 -7.14
C MET A 79 11.30 7.65 -8.27
N ARG A 80 10.67 7.10 -9.30
CA ARG A 80 10.00 7.88 -10.34
C ARG A 80 8.76 8.59 -9.81
N GLU A 81 7.94 7.94 -8.99
CA GLU A 81 6.76 8.56 -8.38
C GLU A 81 7.13 9.77 -7.51
N LEU A 82 8.21 9.66 -6.74
CA LEU A 82 8.70 10.72 -5.86
C LEU A 82 9.54 11.79 -6.57
N SER A 83 9.66 11.70 -7.89
CA SER A 83 10.57 12.56 -8.65
C SER A 83 10.03 13.97 -8.88
N LEU A 84 10.94 14.93 -8.91
CA LEU A 84 10.69 16.30 -9.32
C LEU A 84 11.04 16.46 -10.81
N GLY A 85 10.09 16.95 -11.61
CA GLY A 85 10.34 17.25 -13.02
C GLY A 85 11.38 18.35 -13.22
N ILE A 86 12.30 18.16 -14.17
CA ILE A 86 13.29 19.15 -14.60
C ILE A 86 13.35 19.21 -16.14
N SER A 87 13.46 20.42 -16.71
CA SER A 87 13.63 20.61 -18.15
C SER A 87 15.05 20.24 -18.59
N ASN A 88 15.28 20.00 -19.88
CA ASN A 88 16.62 19.72 -20.39
C ASN A 88 17.56 20.92 -20.17
N GLU A 89 17.06 22.14 -20.36
CA GLU A 89 17.84 23.37 -20.15
C GLU A 89 18.33 23.52 -18.70
N ASP A 90 17.43 23.34 -17.72
CA ASP A 90 17.80 23.41 -16.31
C ASP A 90 18.70 22.25 -15.90
N PHE A 91 18.45 21.05 -16.44
CA PHE A 91 19.32 19.89 -16.19
C PHE A 91 20.74 20.17 -16.65
N ASP A 92 20.94 20.63 -17.89
CA ASP A 92 22.26 20.90 -18.44
C ASP A 92 22.96 22.01 -17.64
N LYS A 93 22.22 23.06 -17.27
CA LYS A 93 22.70 24.16 -16.44
C LYS A 93 23.18 23.72 -15.06
N TYR A 94 22.44 22.85 -14.38
CA TYR A 94 22.72 22.46 -13.00
C TYR A 94 23.54 21.17 -12.87
N SER A 95 23.71 20.39 -13.95
CA SER A 95 24.39 19.08 -13.93
C SER A 95 25.78 19.09 -13.29
N ASN A 96 26.55 20.18 -13.46
CA ASN A 96 27.90 20.31 -12.89
C ASN A 96 27.92 20.93 -11.48
N THR A 97 26.91 21.74 -11.16
CA THR A 97 26.80 22.41 -9.86
C THR A 97 25.34 22.41 -9.40
N PRO A 98 24.84 21.27 -8.88
CA PRO A 98 23.46 21.19 -8.43
C PRO A 98 23.16 22.16 -7.28
N PRO A 99 22.05 22.91 -7.35
CA PRO A 99 21.63 23.75 -6.24
C PRO A 99 21.21 22.88 -5.04
N GLU A 100 21.42 23.38 -3.83
CA GLU A 100 21.13 22.67 -2.57
C GLU A 100 19.67 22.19 -2.48
N ARG A 101 18.73 22.91 -3.10
CA ARG A 101 17.32 22.49 -3.19
C ARG A 101 17.11 21.13 -3.86
N PHE A 102 18.06 20.67 -4.68
CA PHE A 102 18.02 19.34 -5.29
C PHE A 102 18.68 18.27 -4.43
N SER A 103 19.41 18.63 -3.37
CA SER A 103 20.07 17.70 -2.46
C SER A 103 19.08 16.62 -2.00
N GLY A 104 19.44 15.36 -2.26
CA GLY A 104 18.65 14.21 -1.85
C GLY A 104 17.40 13.94 -2.67
N ARG A 105 17.09 14.76 -3.68
CA ARG A 105 15.92 14.58 -4.53
C ARG A 105 16.20 13.63 -5.66
N ILE A 106 15.12 13.09 -6.21
CA ILE A 106 15.12 12.39 -7.48
C ILE A 106 14.56 13.35 -8.51
N LEU A 107 15.27 13.57 -9.60
CA LEU A 107 14.91 14.46 -10.69
C LEU A 107 14.52 13.64 -11.92
N LEU A 108 13.44 14.03 -12.59
CA LEU A 108 12.98 13.39 -13.81
C LEU A 108 13.09 14.37 -14.98
N LYS A 109 13.91 14.03 -15.97
CA LYS A 109 13.99 14.79 -17.22
C LYS A 109 12.73 14.54 -18.04
N VAL A 110 11.75 15.44 -17.93
CA VAL A 110 10.42 15.27 -18.52
C VAL A 110 10.45 15.22 -20.06
N GLU A 111 11.46 15.83 -20.66
CA GLU A 111 11.65 15.92 -22.12
C GLU A 111 12.54 14.81 -22.70
N ASP A 112 13.17 13.97 -21.87
CA ASP A 112 14.16 12.96 -22.28
C ASP A 112 13.67 11.55 -21.88
N SER A 113 12.49 11.19 -22.37
CA SER A 113 11.82 9.90 -22.12
C SER A 113 11.70 9.53 -20.63
N GLY A 114 11.69 10.52 -19.74
CA GLY A 114 11.61 10.30 -18.30
C GLY A 114 12.84 9.61 -17.72
N LYS A 115 14.04 9.96 -18.16
CA LYS A 115 15.28 9.58 -17.47
C LYS A 115 15.31 10.20 -16.07
N ALA A 116 15.56 9.37 -15.06
CA ALA A 116 15.62 9.80 -13.66
C ALA A 116 17.06 9.90 -13.17
N TYR A 117 17.31 10.80 -12.22
CA TYR A 117 18.60 11.04 -11.59
C TYR A 117 18.42 11.26 -10.09
N TYR A 118 19.18 10.55 -9.26
CA TYR A 118 19.26 10.80 -7.83
C TYR A 118 20.38 11.82 -7.55
N VAL A 119 20.10 12.86 -6.79
CA VAL A 119 21.11 13.84 -6.39
C VAL A 119 21.59 13.47 -4.99
N ASN A 120 22.76 12.86 -4.87
CA ASN A 120 23.23 12.37 -3.59
C ASN A 120 23.60 13.55 -2.66
N PRO A 121 23.04 13.63 -1.43
CA PRO A 121 23.33 14.72 -0.51
C PRO A 121 24.79 14.86 -0.12
N ASP A 122 25.59 13.79 -0.20
CA ASP A 122 26.99 13.79 0.24
C ASP A 122 27.95 14.39 -0.79
N ASP A 123 27.65 14.24 -2.07
CA ASP A 123 28.51 14.72 -3.17
C ASP A 123 27.85 15.79 -4.04
N LEU A 124 26.52 15.99 -3.92
CA LEU A 124 25.70 16.84 -4.79
C LEU A 124 25.91 16.53 -6.28
N VAL A 125 26.04 15.26 -6.64
CA VAL A 125 26.19 14.79 -8.03
C VAL A 125 24.91 14.10 -8.50
N PHE A 126 24.60 14.26 -9.78
CA PHE A 126 23.49 13.57 -10.44
C PHE A 126 23.89 12.12 -10.78
N HIS A 127 23.35 11.17 -10.04
CA HIS A 127 23.52 9.73 -10.29
C HIS A 127 22.37 9.21 -11.13
N PHE A 128 22.68 8.58 -12.26
CA PHE A 128 21.66 8.08 -13.18
C PHE A 128 20.83 6.96 -12.55
N LEU A 129 19.51 7.02 -12.76
CA LEU A 129 18.50 6.09 -12.21
C LEU A 129 17.49 5.67 -13.28
N GLY A 130 17.93 5.56 -14.53
CA GLY A 130 17.03 5.29 -15.65
C GLY A 130 16.55 3.85 -15.80
N ARG A 131 17.16 2.89 -15.08
CA ARG A 131 16.82 1.45 -15.15
C ARG A 131 16.93 0.79 -13.76
N PRO A 132 16.28 -0.37 -13.55
CA PRO A 132 16.43 -1.13 -12.30
C PRO A 132 17.89 -1.45 -11.92
N SER A 133 18.77 -1.73 -12.88
CA SER A 133 20.20 -1.98 -12.61
C SER A 133 20.92 -0.75 -12.07
N ASP A 134 20.53 0.45 -12.51
CA ASP A 134 21.13 1.71 -12.09
C ASP A 134 20.65 2.07 -10.67
N ALA A 135 19.36 1.87 -10.38
CA ALA A 135 18.80 1.99 -9.03
C ALA A 135 19.51 1.05 -8.04
N PHE A 136 19.75 -0.20 -8.44
CA PHE A 136 20.52 -1.15 -7.62
C PHE A 136 21.94 -0.66 -7.36
N TRP A 137 22.63 -0.14 -8.37
CA TRP A 137 23.97 0.42 -8.20
C TRP A 137 23.97 1.59 -7.20
N VAL A 138 23.02 2.50 -7.32
CA VAL A 138 22.85 3.64 -6.40
C VAL A 138 22.62 3.14 -4.97
N MET A 139 21.66 2.23 -4.76
CA MET A 139 21.38 1.68 -3.42
C MET A 139 22.60 0.98 -2.82
N ARG A 140 23.34 0.21 -3.63
CA ARG A 140 24.48 -0.58 -3.16
C ARG A 140 25.71 0.28 -2.82
N ASN A 141 25.98 1.32 -3.60
CA ASN A 141 27.23 2.09 -3.50
C ASN A 141 27.07 3.41 -2.74
N LEU A 142 25.88 4.01 -2.75
CA LEU A 142 25.60 5.29 -2.09
C LEU A 142 24.73 5.13 -0.83
N GLY A 143 24.23 3.91 -0.58
CA GLY A 143 23.43 3.61 0.61
C GLY A 143 24.23 3.75 1.91
N LEU A 144 23.69 4.52 2.85
CA LEU A 144 24.23 4.66 4.19
C LEU A 144 23.71 3.53 5.09
N GLY A 145 24.62 2.78 5.73
CA GLY A 145 24.24 1.79 6.73
C GLY A 145 23.56 2.42 7.94
N ILE A 146 22.46 1.84 8.41
CA ILE A 146 21.69 2.33 9.56
C ILE A 146 21.27 1.18 10.48
N THR A 147 21.21 1.45 11.78
CA THR A 147 20.71 0.51 12.81
C THR A 147 19.19 0.44 12.76
N LYS A 148 18.61 -0.66 13.27
CA LYS A 148 17.16 -0.78 13.38
C LYS A 148 16.57 0.34 14.25
N ASN A 149 17.20 0.63 15.38
CA ASN A 149 16.74 1.63 16.34
C ASN A 149 16.70 3.04 15.73
N ASP A 150 17.72 3.41 14.97
CA ASP A 150 17.77 4.73 14.31
C ASP A 150 16.81 4.79 13.13
N LEU A 151 16.71 3.72 12.35
CA LEU A 151 15.75 3.62 11.25
C LEU A 151 14.33 3.84 11.80
N ASP A 152 13.96 3.19 12.91
CA ASP A 152 12.62 3.27 13.54
C ASP A 152 12.26 4.64 14.11
N ASN A 153 13.23 5.54 14.28
CA ASN A 153 12.98 6.95 14.60
C ASN A 153 12.55 7.78 13.38
N ILE A 154 12.55 7.19 12.18
CA ILE A 154 12.09 7.82 10.94
C ILE A 154 10.72 7.22 10.58
N GLN A 155 9.72 8.08 10.46
CA GLN A 155 8.37 7.67 10.11
C GLN A 155 8.36 6.97 8.74
N ILE A 156 7.86 5.74 8.69
CA ILE A 156 7.68 5.01 7.44
C ILE A 156 6.56 5.64 6.62
N TYR A 157 6.82 5.93 5.36
CA TYR A 157 5.76 6.17 4.40
C TYR A 157 5.04 4.85 4.19
N SER A 158 3.84 4.78 4.75
CA SER A 158 2.87 3.77 4.41
C SER A 158 1.87 4.44 3.47
N PRO A 159 1.64 3.91 2.26
CA PRO A 159 0.47 4.32 1.47
C PRO A 159 -0.79 4.30 2.34
N THR A 160 -0.84 3.35 3.29
CA THR A 160 -1.81 3.13 4.38
C THR A 160 -2.04 4.29 5.35
N GLU A 161 -1.25 5.37 5.38
CA GLU A 161 -1.48 6.49 6.31
C GLU A 161 -2.69 7.37 5.96
N VAL A 162 -3.22 7.24 4.74
CA VAL A 162 -4.48 7.88 4.31
C VAL A 162 -5.69 6.94 4.52
N PHE A 163 -5.44 5.69 4.88
CA PHE A 163 -6.44 4.64 4.88
C PHE A 163 -6.98 4.38 6.30
N ASN A 164 -8.29 4.12 6.40
CA ASN A 164 -8.88 3.69 7.66
C ASN A 164 -8.14 2.42 8.15
N LYS A 165 -7.53 2.49 9.34
CA LYS A 165 -6.72 1.39 9.92
C LYS A 165 -7.53 0.10 10.13
N ASN A 166 -8.85 0.20 10.19
CA ASN A 166 -9.76 -0.93 10.29
C ASN A 166 -10.88 -0.77 9.26
N ILE A 167 -10.85 -1.62 8.24
CA ILE A 167 -11.85 -1.68 7.19
C ILE A 167 -12.79 -2.84 7.49
N GLN A 168 -14.10 -2.60 7.45
CA GLN A 168 -15.07 -3.68 7.51
C GLN A 168 -16.34 -3.29 6.76
N HIS A 169 -16.65 -4.05 5.72
CA HIS A 169 -17.93 -4.02 5.02
C HIS A 169 -18.85 -5.09 5.60
N ILE A 170 -20.11 -4.75 5.85
CA ILE A 170 -21.11 -5.71 6.32
C ILE A 170 -21.74 -6.36 5.10
N VAL A 171 -21.35 -7.59 4.80
CA VAL A 171 -21.83 -8.35 3.65
C VAL A 171 -22.61 -9.58 4.10
N ALA A 172 -23.78 -9.80 3.50
CA ALA A 172 -24.54 -11.03 3.71
C ALA A 172 -23.74 -12.25 3.23
N PHE A 173 -23.90 -13.39 3.91
CA PHE A 173 -23.12 -14.59 3.62
C PHE A 173 -23.97 -15.68 3.02
N THR A 174 -23.45 -16.36 1.99
CA THR A 174 -23.90 -17.68 1.54
C THR A 174 -22.70 -18.58 1.30
N SER A 175 -22.88 -19.88 1.50
CA SER A 175 -21.92 -20.89 1.02
C SER A 175 -22.20 -21.20 -0.45
N GLN A 176 -21.20 -21.66 -1.19
CA GLN A 176 -21.37 -22.18 -2.56
C GLN A 176 -22.25 -23.44 -2.62
N ALA A 177 -22.34 -24.15 -1.50
CA ALA A 177 -23.28 -25.26 -1.32
C ALA A 177 -24.34 -24.93 -0.25
N PRO A 178 -25.36 -24.10 -0.59
CA PRO A 178 -26.49 -23.89 0.29
C PRO A 178 -27.11 -25.22 0.73
N ASP A 179 -27.62 -25.25 1.96
CA ASP A 179 -28.15 -26.46 2.61
C ASP A 179 -27.13 -27.61 2.77
N ALA A 180 -25.83 -27.32 2.59
CA ALA A 180 -24.72 -28.28 2.60
C ALA A 180 -24.81 -29.35 1.50
N ASP A 181 -25.37 -29.00 0.33
CA ASP A 181 -25.53 -29.88 -0.83
C ASP A 181 -24.23 -30.04 -1.64
N TRP A 182 -23.19 -30.59 -1.03
CA TRP A 182 -21.89 -30.82 -1.67
C TRP A 182 -21.87 -31.97 -2.68
N GLY A 183 -23.02 -32.62 -2.95
CA GLY A 183 -23.13 -33.72 -3.91
C GLY A 183 -23.37 -33.26 -5.35
N SER A 184 -23.76 -32.01 -5.55
CA SER A 184 -23.99 -31.41 -6.86
C SER A 184 -22.70 -30.79 -7.40
N SER A 185 -22.34 -31.07 -8.65
CA SER A 185 -21.19 -30.42 -9.30
C SER A 185 -21.34 -28.90 -9.34
N VAL A 186 -22.55 -28.40 -9.56
CA VAL A 186 -22.87 -26.95 -9.52
C VAL A 186 -22.44 -26.31 -8.19
N PHE A 187 -22.57 -27.02 -7.07
CA PHE A 187 -22.25 -26.48 -5.75
C PHE A 187 -20.81 -26.79 -5.32
N GLN A 188 -20.21 -27.87 -5.83
CA GLN A 188 -18.78 -28.16 -5.61
C GLN A 188 -17.88 -27.10 -6.24
N ASP A 189 -18.35 -26.51 -7.33
CA ASP A 189 -17.58 -25.57 -8.14
C ASP A 189 -18.18 -24.14 -8.13
N GLY A 190 -19.25 -23.90 -7.35
CA GLY A 190 -19.99 -22.63 -7.37
C GLY A 190 -19.38 -21.45 -6.59
N CYS A 191 -18.05 -21.36 -6.50
CA CYS A 191 -17.38 -20.41 -5.61
C CYS A 191 -17.38 -18.97 -6.14
N GLU A 192 -17.33 -18.82 -7.46
CA GLU A 192 -17.39 -17.56 -8.20
C GLU A 192 -18.80 -16.96 -8.13
N GLU A 193 -19.83 -17.76 -8.40
CA GLU A 193 -21.24 -17.35 -8.35
C GLU A 193 -21.64 -16.92 -6.94
N ALA A 194 -21.23 -17.69 -5.92
CA ALA A 194 -21.50 -17.34 -4.53
C ALA A 194 -20.78 -16.05 -4.12
N SER A 195 -19.52 -15.87 -4.53
CA SER A 195 -18.75 -14.66 -4.23
C SER A 195 -19.32 -13.41 -4.92
N ALA A 196 -19.67 -13.54 -6.21
CA ALA A 196 -20.31 -12.49 -6.99
C ALA A 196 -21.68 -12.12 -6.43
N LEU A 197 -22.52 -13.11 -6.11
CA LEU A 197 -23.83 -12.89 -5.50
C LEU A 197 -23.72 -12.09 -4.19
N MET A 198 -22.80 -12.47 -3.29
CA MET A 198 -22.57 -11.72 -2.06
C MET A 198 -22.11 -10.28 -2.33
N ALA A 199 -21.16 -10.08 -3.25
CA ALA A 199 -20.59 -8.78 -3.56
C ALA A 199 -21.61 -7.83 -4.21
N VAL A 200 -22.35 -8.31 -5.22
CA VAL A 200 -23.34 -7.52 -5.95
C VAL A 200 -24.54 -7.19 -5.07
N SER A 201 -25.03 -8.13 -4.26
CA SER A 201 -26.11 -7.85 -3.30
C SER A 201 -25.71 -6.79 -2.27
N TRP A 202 -24.45 -6.79 -1.83
CA TRP A 202 -23.92 -5.70 -0.99
C TRP A 202 -23.85 -4.37 -1.73
N ALA A 203 -23.39 -4.38 -2.99
CA ALA A 203 -23.20 -3.19 -3.78
C ALA A 203 -24.53 -2.49 -4.13
N LEU A 204 -25.58 -3.27 -4.39
CA LEU A 204 -26.93 -2.80 -4.69
C LEU A 204 -27.75 -2.44 -3.43
N ASP A 205 -27.26 -2.79 -2.23
CA ASP A 205 -28.04 -2.81 -0.99
C ASP A 205 -29.38 -3.58 -1.16
N ASP A 206 -29.37 -4.65 -1.96
CA ASP A 206 -30.52 -5.50 -2.25
C ASP A 206 -30.21 -6.99 -1.99
N LEU A 207 -30.95 -7.58 -1.05
CA LEU A 207 -30.84 -8.99 -0.66
C LEU A 207 -31.88 -9.89 -1.34
N SER A 208 -32.66 -9.38 -2.30
CA SER A 208 -33.69 -10.15 -3.01
C SER A 208 -33.15 -11.46 -3.60
N GLN A 209 -32.01 -11.40 -4.27
CA GLN A 209 -31.33 -12.56 -4.86
C GLN A 209 -30.71 -13.51 -3.83
N MET A 210 -30.47 -13.02 -2.62
CA MET A 210 -29.94 -13.76 -1.46
C MET A 210 -31.03 -14.46 -0.64
N GLN A 211 -32.32 -14.26 -0.94
CA GLN A 211 -33.41 -14.96 -0.25
C GLN A 211 -33.44 -16.47 -0.57
N ASN A 212 -33.00 -16.84 -1.78
CA ASN A 212 -32.87 -18.23 -2.20
C ASN A 212 -31.54 -18.43 -2.95
N PRO A 213 -30.41 -18.43 -2.23
CA PRO A 213 -29.09 -18.46 -2.85
C PRO A 213 -28.87 -19.76 -3.63
N LYS A 214 -29.49 -20.86 -3.22
CA LYS A 214 -29.43 -22.15 -3.94
C LYS A 214 -29.92 -22.03 -5.37
N ASN A 215 -31.13 -21.48 -5.54
CA ASN A 215 -31.73 -21.31 -6.85
C ASN A 215 -31.01 -20.22 -7.67
N THR A 216 -30.52 -19.18 -7.02
CA THR A 216 -29.75 -18.12 -7.69
C THR A 216 -28.45 -18.65 -8.25
N ILE A 217 -27.65 -19.40 -7.46
CA ILE A 217 -26.40 -20.03 -7.93
C ILE A 217 -26.67 -20.94 -9.12
N VAL A 218 -27.67 -21.84 -9.04
CA VAL A 218 -28.03 -22.72 -10.17
C VAL A 218 -28.35 -21.95 -11.46
N LYS A 219 -28.99 -20.78 -11.37
CA LYS A 219 -29.29 -19.95 -12.53
C LYS A 219 -28.06 -19.27 -13.12
N ILE A 220 -27.13 -18.84 -12.27
CA ILE A 220 -25.86 -18.25 -12.71
C ILE A 220 -25.03 -19.33 -13.42
N SER A 221 -24.84 -20.50 -12.81
CA SER A 221 -24.06 -21.59 -13.42
C SER A 221 -24.68 -22.09 -14.74
N ALA A 222 -26.02 -22.07 -14.87
CA ALA A 222 -26.71 -22.38 -16.12
C ALA A 222 -26.43 -21.32 -17.21
N TRP A 223 -26.43 -20.04 -16.82
CA TRP A 223 -26.08 -18.94 -17.72
C TRP A 223 -24.61 -19.01 -18.16
N GLU A 224 -23.68 -19.32 -17.25
CA GLU A 224 -22.26 -19.51 -17.56
C GLU A 224 -22.05 -20.69 -18.51
N SER A 225 -22.73 -21.80 -18.27
CA SER A 225 -22.73 -22.96 -19.17
C SER A 225 -23.18 -22.59 -20.59
N GLU A 226 -24.19 -21.74 -20.73
CA GLU A 226 -24.66 -21.27 -22.04
C GLU A 226 -23.68 -20.27 -22.68
N ARG A 227 -23.12 -19.36 -21.87
CA ARG A 227 -22.31 -18.23 -22.34
C ARG A 227 -20.87 -18.61 -22.65
N PHE A 228 -20.27 -19.46 -21.83
CA PHE A 228 -18.85 -19.85 -21.87
C PHE A 228 -18.65 -21.31 -22.24
N GLY A 229 -19.71 -22.14 -22.17
CA GLY A 229 -19.58 -23.60 -22.33
C GLY A 229 -18.99 -24.30 -21.10
N GLU A 230 -18.83 -23.59 -19.99
CA GLU A 230 -18.24 -24.05 -18.73
C GLU A 230 -18.78 -23.21 -17.56
N PHE A 231 -18.83 -23.80 -16.37
CA PHE A 231 -19.29 -23.13 -15.14
C PHE A 231 -18.45 -23.48 -13.90
N ARG A 232 -17.50 -24.42 -13.99
CA ARG A 232 -16.85 -24.98 -12.80
C ARG A 232 -15.63 -24.20 -12.31
N ASP A 233 -14.87 -23.65 -13.24
CA ASP A 233 -13.74 -22.78 -12.95
C ASP A 233 -13.87 -21.65 -13.97
N ILE A 234 -14.10 -20.42 -13.52
CA ILE A 234 -14.16 -19.25 -14.41
C ILE A 234 -13.15 -18.20 -13.98
N SER A 235 -12.45 -17.60 -14.95
CA SER A 235 -11.40 -16.62 -14.65
C SER A 235 -11.95 -15.33 -14.06
N VAL A 236 -11.05 -14.46 -13.58
CA VAL A 236 -11.42 -13.09 -13.17
C VAL A 236 -12.13 -12.32 -14.30
N GLU A 237 -11.69 -12.46 -15.55
CA GLU A 237 -12.32 -11.81 -16.70
C GLU A 237 -13.74 -12.32 -16.98
N ASP A 238 -13.94 -13.64 -16.94
CA ASP A 238 -15.26 -14.23 -17.19
C ASP A 238 -16.20 -14.02 -16.00
N THR A 239 -15.69 -14.03 -14.77
CA THR A 239 -16.44 -13.60 -13.57
C THR A 239 -16.89 -12.14 -13.70
N THR A 240 -16.01 -11.25 -14.18
CA THR A 240 -16.35 -9.84 -14.44
C THR A 240 -17.43 -9.73 -15.52
N THR A 241 -17.35 -10.56 -16.56
CA THR A 241 -18.36 -10.62 -17.63
C THR A 241 -19.70 -11.11 -17.09
N MET A 242 -19.70 -12.13 -16.25
CA MET A 242 -20.89 -12.63 -15.56
C MET A 242 -21.53 -11.53 -14.68
N ILE A 243 -20.74 -10.79 -13.89
CA ILE A 243 -21.27 -9.68 -13.07
C ILE A 243 -21.92 -8.59 -13.95
N LYS A 244 -21.30 -8.23 -15.08
CA LYS A 244 -21.85 -7.21 -15.98
C LYS A 244 -23.11 -7.69 -16.69
N GLU A 245 -23.08 -8.88 -17.29
CA GLU A 245 -24.15 -9.36 -18.16
C GLU A 245 -25.32 -9.96 -17.36
N TYR A 246 -25.05 -10.85 -16.40
CA TYR A 246 -26.11 -11.51 -15.61
C TYR A 246 -26.72 -10.57 -14.57
N PHE A 247 -25.88 -9.89 -13.79
CA PHE A 247 -26.34 -9.00 -12.72
C PHE A 247 -26.65 -7.57 -13.19
N SER A 248 -26.31 -7.22 -14.44
CA SER A 248 -26.44 -5.84 -14.95
C SER A 248 -25.71 -4.82 -14.06
N TYR A 249 -24.51 -5.18 -13.58
CA TYR A 249 -23.74 -4.38 -12.63
C TYR A 249 -22.35 -4.00 -13.17
N ASP A 250 -22.11 -2.70 -13.38
CA ASP A 250 -20.93 -2.20 -14.10
C ASP A 250 -19.86 -1.54 -13.23
N LYS A 251 -20.12 -1.23 -11.95
CA LYS A 251 -19.15 -0.56 -11.06
C LYS A 251 -18.13 -1.56 -10.48
N ILE A 252 -17.44 -2.25 -11.38
CA ILE A 252 -16.41 -3.23 -11.06
C ILE A 252 -15.13 -2.96 -11.83
N GLU A 253 -14.00 -3.27 -11.21
CA GLU A 253 -12.66 -3.04 -11.76
C GLU A 253 -11.77 -4.25 -11.51
N ILE A 254 -11.04 -4.69 -12.55
CA ILE A 254 -10.00 -5.71 -12.41
C ILE A 254 -8.69 -5.02 -12.05
N HIS A 255 -8.01 -5.54 -11.03
CA HIS A 255 -6.71 -5.04 -10.57
C HIS A 255 -5.70 -6.17 -10.52
N ASP A 256 -4.50 -5.94 -11.05
CA ASP A 256 -3.35 -6.85 -10.93
C ASP A 256 -2.44 -6.40 -9.77
N LEU A 257 -2.44 -7.17 -8.69
CA LEU A 257 -1.83 -6.77 -7.43
C LEU A 257 -0.33 -7.08 -7.38
N LYS A 258 0.49 -6.05 -7.15
CA LYS A 258 1.94 -6.18 -6.98
C LYS A 258 2.33 -6.43 -5.53
N ASN A 259 1.53 -5.90 -4.60
CA ASN A 259 1.77 -5.98 -3.17
C ASN A 259 0.43 -5.99 -2.41
N VAL A 260 0.51 -6.28 -1.12
CA VAL A 260 -0.66 -6.44 -0.26
C VAL A 260 -1.26 -5.10 0.16
N GLU A 261 -0.48 -4.03 0.11
CA GLU A 261 -0.94 -2.66 0.35
C GLU A 261 -1.95 -2.21 -0.71
N GLU A 262 -1.77 -2.62 -1.97
CA GLU A 262 -2.76 -2.40 -3.04
C GLU A 262 -4.11 -3.08 -2.72
N LEU A 263 -4.11 -4.33 -2.24
CA LEU A 263 -5.35 -5.01 -1.81
C LEU A 263 -6.05 -4.25 -0.68
N ILE A 264 -5.29 -3.76 0.30
CA ILE A 264 -5.83 -2.98 1.43
C ILE A 264 -6.42 -1.65 0.93
N ALA A 265 -5.81 -1.03 -0.08
CA ALA A 265 -6.32 0.18 -0.71
C ALA A 265 -7.67 -0.06 -1.42
N LEU A 266 -7.78 -1.14 -2.20
CA LEU A 266 -9.05 -1.49 -2.87
C LEU A 266 -10.20 -1.68 -1.89
N LEU A 267 -9.93 -2.28 -0.72
CA LEU A 267 -10.93 -2.50 0.32
C LEU A 267 -11.51 -1.19 0.89
N GLN A 268 -10.89 -0.04 0.66
CA GLN A 268 -11.39 1.26 1.12
C GLN A 268 -12.45 1.83 0.18
N GLU A 269 -12.44 1.36 -1.07
CA GLU A 269 -13.39 1.74 -2.11
C GLU A 269 -14.56 0.76 -2.21
N GLY A 270 -14.38 -0.49 -1.76
CA GLY A 270 -15.44 -1.50 -1.76
C GLY A 270 -14.99 -2.87 -1.28
N VAL A 271 -15.66 -3.92 -1.77
CA VAL A 271 -15.34 -5.32 -1.44
C VAL A 271 -14.58 -5.96 -2.59
N VAL A 272 -13.75 -6.95 -2.31
CA VAL A 272 -12.86 -7.55 -3.31
C VAL A 272 -13.17 -9.04 -3.47
N ILE A 273 -13.62 -9.43 -4.66
CA ILE A 273 -13.70 -10.84 -5.06
C ILE A 273 -12.29 -11.28 -5.47
N MET A 274 -11.81 -12.36 -4.84
CA MET A 274 -10.40 -12.74 -4.89
C MET A 274 -10.25 -14.22 -5.27
N PRO A 275 -9.70 -14.54 -6.46
CA PRO A 275 -9.31 -15.89 -6.78
C PRO A 275 -8.09 -16.30 -5.95
N ALA A 276 -8.04 -17.56 -5.52
CA ALA A 276 -7.04 -18.08 -4.62
C ALA A 276 -6.70 -19.53 -4.93
N ASN A 277 -5.46 -19.89 -4.64
CA ASN A 277 -5.13 -21.29 -4.40
C ASN A 277 -5.66 -21.70 -3.02
N GLY A 278 -6.73 -22.49 -3.00
CA GLY A 278 -7.42 -22.90 -1.77
C GLY A 278 -6.57 -23.75 -0.83
N GLN A 279 -5.58 -24.48 -1.34
CA GLN A 279 -4.64 -25.25 -0.53
C GLN A 279 -3.69 -24.32 0.27
N LEU A 280 -3.27 -23.20 -0.34
CA LEU A 280 -2.40 -22.21 0.31
C LEU A 280 -3.13 -21.39 1.39
N LEU A 281 -4.46 -21.29 1.33
CA LEU A 281 -5.26 -20.64 2.38
C LEU A 281 -5.19 -21.38 3.73
N GLY A 282 -4.97 -22.70 3.70
CA GLY A 282 -4.90 -23.52 4.90
C GLY A 282 -6.18 -23.47 5.74
N ASN A 283 -7.35 -23.29 5.11
CA ASN A 283 -8.62 -23.25 5.81
C ASN A 283 -8.92 -24.62 6.43
N VAL A 284 -8.99 -24.66 7.76
CA VAL A 284 -9.19 -25.90 8.54
C VAL A 284 -10.55 -26.56 8.30
N TYR A 285 -11.48 -25.85 7.66
CA TYR A 285 -12.81 -26.35 7.33
C TYR A 285 -12.93 -26.90 5.91
N PHE A 286 -11.87 -26.79 5.09
CA PHE A 286 -11.84 -27.49 3.81
C PHE A 286 -11.52 -28.98 4.03
N THR A 287 -12.12 -29.83 3.22
CA THR A 287 -11.72 -31.24 3.15
C THR A 287 -10.30 -31.30 2.60
N PRO A 288 -9.32 -31.87 3.32
CA PRO A 288 -7.94 -31.94 2.83
C PRO A 288 -7.85 -32.63 1.47
N PRO A 289 -7.03 -32.12 0.52
CA PRO A 289 -6.04 -31.05 0.68
C PRO A 289 -6.59 -29.61 0.55
N GLY A 290 -7.89 -29.45 0.31
CA GLY A 290 -8.49 -28.19 -0.12
C GLY A 290 -8.48 -28.05 -1.65
N PRO A 291 -9.32 -27.17 -2.22
CA PRO A 291 -9.42 -26.99 -3.65
C PRO A 291 -8.19 -26.27 -4.21
N ILE A 292 -7.77 -26.62 -5.42
CA ILE A 292 -6.65 -25.94 -6.08
C ILE A 292 -7.09 -24.57 -6.55
N ASN A 293 -8.23 -24.47 -7.23
CA ASN A 293 -8.86 -23.22 -7.63
C ASN A 293 -9.97 -22.91 -6.64
N HIS A 294 -10.05 -21.66 -6.20
CA HIS A 294 -11.07 -21.19 -5.27
C HIS A 294 -11.30 -19.71 -5.46
N MET A 295 -12.49 -19.23 -5.14
CA MET A 295 -12.80 -17.81 -5.12
C MET A 295 -13.55 -17.46 -3.84
N LEU A 296 -13.16 -16.33 -3.23
CA LEU A 296 -13.77 -15.86 -1.99
C LEU A 296 -13.91 -14.34 -1.98
N LEU A 297 -14.76 -13.83 -1.08
CA LEU A 297 -15.00 -12.41 -0.93
C LEU A 297 -14.22 -11.83 0.25
N VAL A 298 -13.33 -10.88 0.01
CA VAL A 298 -12.63 -10.11 1.04
C VAL A 298 -13.48 -8.89 1.42
N THR A 299 -13.79 -8.77 2.70
CA THR A 299 -14.75 -7.78 3.22
C THR A 299 -14.13 -6.75 4.16
N GLY A 300 -12.89 -6.95 4.56
CA GLY A 300 -12.26 -6.07 5.54
C GLY A 300 -10.84 -6.47 5.88
N TYR A 301 -10.18 -5.58 6.61
CA TYR A 301 -8.82 -5.74 7.06
C TYR A 301 -8.59 -4.94 8.35
N ASN A 302 -7.94 -5.59 9.33
CA ASN A 302 -7.51 -4.98 10.57
C ASN A 302 -5.99 -4.84 10.56
N GLN A 303 -5.50 -3.60 10.54
CA GLN A 303 -4.07 -3.29 10.47
C GLN A 303 -3.31 -3.64 11.75
N GLU A 304 -3.95 -3.54 12.92
CA GLU A 304 -3.32 -3.83 14.21
C GLU A 304 -3.03 -5.33 14.35
N GLU A 305 -3.97 -6.16 13.91
CA GLU A 305 -3.83 -7.60 13.97
C GLU A 305 -3.14 -8.20 12.73
N GLY A 306 -3.06 -7.46 11.62
CA GLY A 306 -2.60 -7.99 10.34
C GLY A 306 -3.51 -9.10 9.80
N ILE A 307 -4.82 -8.94 9.96
CA ILE A 307 -5.84 -9.95 9.62
C ILE A 307 -6.82 -9.40 8.59
N PHE A 308 -7.07 -10.18 7.55
CA PHE A 308 -8.19 -9.97 6.64
C PHE A 308 -9.44 -10.69 7.12
N THR A 309 -10.60 -10.03 7.00
CA THR A 309 -11.93 -10.62 7.19
C THR A 309 -12.52 -10.98 5.84
N THR A 310 -12.95 -12.24 5.68
CA THR A 310 -13.50 -12.76 4.43
C THR A 310 -14.87 -13.38 4.64
N ASN A 311 -15.66 -13.45 3.58
CA ASN A 311 -16.78 -14.35 3.44
C ASN A 311 -16.35 -15.45 2.46
N ASP A 312 -15.93 -16.58 3.01
CA ASP A 312 -15.39 -17.71 2.23
C ASP A 312 -16.51 -18.72 1.86
N PRO A 313 -16.95 -18.79 0.60
CA PRO A 313 -18.10 -19.62 0.24
C PRO A 313 -17.79 -21.12 0.30
N GLY A 314 -16.51 -21.52 0.28
CA GLY A 314 -16.02 -22.90 0.28
C GLY A 314 -16.29 -23.70 1.55
N THR A 315 -16.93 -23.07 2.54
CA THR A 315 -17.40 -23.74 3.73
C THR A 315 -18.60 -23.03 4.33
N LYS A 316 -19.52 -23.78 4.94
CA LYS A 316 -20.62 -23.19 5.75
C LYS A 316 -20.15 -22.34 6.94
N ARG A 317 -18.85 -22.41 7.29
CA ARG A 317 -18.22 -21.65 8.37
C ARG A 317 -17.39 -20.47 7.86
N GLY A 318 -17.61 -20.04 6.62
CA GLY A 318 -16.79 -19.01 5.99
C GLY A 318 -17.20 -17.58 6.27
N LYS A 319 -18.36 -17.34 6.90
CA LYS A 319 -18.82 -15.99 7.27
C LYS A 319 -17.81 -15.32 8.21
N GLY A 320 -17.23 -14.21 7.78
CA GLY A 320 -16.24 -13.46 8.57
C GLY A 320 -14.99 -14.27 8.89
N TYR A 321 -14.65 -15.29 8.09
CA TYR A 321 -13.46 -16.10 8.30
C TYR A 321 -12.20 -15.24 8.19
N ARG A 322 -11.25 -15.48 9.10
CA ARG A 322 -10.09 -14.62 9.32
C ARG A 322 -8.83 -15.28 8.74
N TYR A 323 -8.14 -14.57 7.85
CA TYR A 323 -6.87 -15.00 7.29
C TYR A 323 -5.75 -14.03 7.67
N LYS A 324 -4.56 -14.56 7.97
CA LYS A 324 -3.36 -13.73 8.17
C LYS A 324 -3.00 -13.03 6.88
N LYS A 325 -2.52 -11.78 6.98
CA LYS A 325 -2.09 -10.92 5.85
C LYS A 325 -1.29 -11.69 4.78
N ASN A 326 -0.21 -12.34 5.20
CA ASN A 326 0.67 -13.07 4.27
C ASN A 326 0.05 -14.35 3.72
N VAL A 327 -0.83 -15.01 4.47
CA VAL A 327 -1.50 -16.24 4.00
C VAL A 327 -2.47 -15.90 2.87
N LEU A 328 -3.35 -14.93 3.09
CA LEU A 328 -4.32 -14.50 2.09
C LEU A 328 -3.64 -13.94 0.85
N PHE A 329 -2.67 -13.03 1.02
CA PHE A 329 -2.05 -12.40 -0.15
C PHE A 329 -1.23 -13.39 -0.97
N ASN A 330 -0.52 -14.32 -0.33
CA ASN A 330 0.27 -15.33 -1.04
C ASN A 330 -0.62 -16.37 -1.76
N SER A 331 -1.83 -16.63 -1.28
CA SER A 331 -2.75 -17.54 -1.95
C SER A 331 -3.35 -16.97 -3.23
N ILE A 332 -3.38 -15.64 -3.44
CA ILE A 332 -4.00 -15.03 -4.63
C ILE A 332 -3.40 -15.62 -5.90
N ARG A 333 -4.29 -16.17 -6.75
CA ARG A 333 -3.95 -16.85 -7.99
C ARG A 333 -5.20 -16.92 -8.86
N ASP A 334 -5.26 -16.07 -9.88
CA ASP A 334 -6.25 -16.20 -10.96
C ASP A 334 -6.01 -17.49 -11.75
N TYR A 335 -7.03 -18.04 -12.40
CA TYR A 335 -6.99 -19.31 -13.14
C TYR A 335 -7.84 -19.23 -14.41
N PRO A 336 -7.50 -19.99 -15.46
CA PRO A 336 -8.25 -19.95 -16.72
C PRO A 336 -9.65 -20.55 -16.56
N THR A 337 -10.60 -20.03 -17.34
CA THR A 337 -11.93 -20.65 -17.48
C THR A 337 -11.79 -22.04 -18.10
N GLY A 338 -12.29 -23.06 -17.40
CA GLY A 338 -12.14 -24.45 -17.81
C GLY A 338 -11.84 -25.38 -16.65
N TYR A 339 -12.48 -26.55 -16.62
CA TYR A 339 -12.34 -27.51 -15.53
C TYR A 339 -10.90 -28.00 -15.32
N HIS A 340 -10.29 -27.54 -14.23
CA HIS A 340 -8.95 -27.88 -13.76
C HIS A 340 -7.86 -27.74 -14.83
N LEU A 341 -7.99 -26.71 -15.67
CA LEU A 341 -6.99 -26.44 -16.70
C LEU A 341 -5.65 -26.01 -16.08
N PRO A 342 -4.51 -26.42 -16.67
CA PRO A 342 -3.20 -25.98 -16.21
C PRO A 342 -3.06 -24.46 -16.29
N ASN A 343 -2.63 -23.85 -15.19
CA ASN A 343 -2.36 -22.42 -15.12
C ASN A 343 -0.86 -22.16 -15.30
N GLN A 344 -0.47 -21.66 -16.47
CA GLN A 344 0.94 -21.44 -16.83
C GLN A 344 1.50 -20.10 -16.34
N ASP A 345 0.64 -19.14 -16.00
CA ASP A 345 1.05 -17.80 -15.53
C ASP A 345 0.06 -17.27 -14.47
N PRO A 346 0.21 -17.69 -13.20
CA PRO A 346 -0.72 -17.32 -12.14
C PRO A 346 -0.54 -15.85 -11.72
N SER A 347 -1.29 -14.96 -12.36
CA SER A 347 -1.38 -13.53 -11.98
C SER A 347 -2.16 -13.33 -10.67
N LYS A 348 -1.92 -12.19 -9.99
CA LYS A 348 -2.65 -11.81 -8.77
C LYS A 348 -3.79 -10.84 -9.08
N LYS A 349 -4.60 -11.20 -10.07
CA LYS A 349 -5.79 -10.43 -10.43
C LYS A 349 -6.90 -10.60 -9.40
N VAL A 350 -7.62 -9.52 -9.13
CA VAL A 350 -8.81 -9.49 -8.28
C VAL A 350 -9.87 -8.58 -8.89
N ILE A 351 -11.11 -8.71 -8.42
CA ILE A 351 -12.22 -7.84 -8.86
C ILE A 351 -12.62 -6.96 -7.67
N LEU A 352 -12.44 -5.65 -7.81
CA LEU A 352 -13.01 -4.66 -6.90
C LEU A 352 -14.47 -4.40 -7.31
N VAL A 353 -15.38 -4.54 -6.35
CA VAL A 353 -16.81 -4.20 -6.49
C VAL A 353 -17.08 -2.97 -5.62
N LYS A 354 -17.53 -1.87 -6.24
CA LYS A 354 -17.79 -0.58 -5.56
C LYS A 354 -19.28 -0.45 -5.18
N LYS A 355 -19.71 0.69 -4.63
CA LYS A 355 -21.13 1.04 -4.43
C LYS A 355 -21.61 2.08 -5.45
#